data_AF-A0A0X3VAH5-F1
#
_entry.id   AF-A0A0X3VAH5-F1
#
_cell.length_a   1.000
_cell.length_b   1.000
_cell.length_c   1.000
_cell.angle_alpha   90.00
_cell.angle_beta   90.00
_cell.angle_gamma   90.00
#
_symmetry.space_group_name_H-M   'P 1'
#
loop_
_entity.id
_entity.type
_entity.pdbx_description
1 polymer ?
#
loop_
_entity_poly.entity_id
_entity_poly.type
_entity_poly.pdbx_seq_one_letter_code
_entity_poly.pdbx_strand_id
1 'polypeptide(L)'
;MSPAAAWAVSLAATAASTYALDAWAAAVGAGLVASGLLADLGHRSVVVFLLVSYAAWVFGLRAGLQANGSLLAATGTSTNVLSKLAYDLTRRRFGAGRAARLAAAVAYTGTEIAKEVPYYLAAFGAAVATEAITTDQALIFLGGANLGAAFYEGALARLTRTVLGRHRRHASFDTDWVPGEYLTDYYRTVEPDEIATIAFLVDALRQAERDQPILYFGTGPTLHHVFACAETASEIHLGDYLPENLAEIQRWIERAPGAHDWRPFVRYTLQCEGNPWPTDAEVTAREDLTRAKITTLVRVDARHPRPLNRSYPTVVSAYCADSATGDRATWQLFMRHITGLVQPGGLFLTAALRRCRGYTVGGKTFPGADIDERDLRGALRPDFEPLHEEGIEVIPTAQHGAHGYAAILLCRARRA
;
A
#
# COMPACT_ATOMS: atom_id res chain seq x y z
N MET A 1 -2.40 7.60 20.85
CA MET A 1 -3.64 7.80 21.65
C MET A 1 -3.93 6.52 22.43
N SER A 2 -4.36 6.62 23.69
CA SER A 2 -4.72 5.41 24.47
C SER A 2 -6.00 4.77 23.91
N PRO A 3 -6.23 3.46 24.11
CA PRO A 3 -7.45 2.79 23.64
C PRO A 3 -8.73 3.45 24.17
N ALA A 4 -8.75 3.84 25.44
CA ALA A 4 -9.88 4.52 26.06
C ALA A 4 -10.16 5.88 25.42
N ALA A 5 -9.12 6.67 25.15
CA ALA A 5 -9.26 7.95 24.46
C ALA A 5 -9.78 7.77 23.02
N ALA A 6 -9.29 6.75 22.30
CA ALA A 6 -9.76 6.46 20.95
C ALA A 6 -11.24 6.06 20.92
N TRP A 7 -11.71 5.31 21.92
CA TRP A 7 -13.12 4.97 22.09
C TRP A 7 -13.98 6.19 22.43
N ALA A 8 -13.55 7.03 23.38
CA ALA A 8 -14.26 8.26 23.73
C ALA A 8 -14.40 9.22 22.52
N VAL A 9 -13.31 9.41 21.77
CA VAL A 9 -13.32 10.22 20.54
C VAL A 9 -14.27 9.63 19.51
N SER A 10 -14.30 8.30 19.34
CA SER A 10 -15.18 7.67 18.35
C SER A 10 -16.66 7.75 18.72
N LEU A 11 -16.98 7.64 20.01
CA LEU A 11 -18.34 7.83 20.52
C LEU A 11 -18.83 9.27 20.26
N ALA A 12 -18.01 10.26 20.62
CA ALA A 12 -18.31 11.67 20.39
C ALA A 12 -18.45 11.98 18.88
N ALA A 13 -17.52 11.48 18.07
CA ALA A 13 -17.54 11.67 16.62
C ALA A 13 -18.75 10.99 15.97
N THR A 14 -19.16 9.81 16.45
CA THR A 14 -20.35 9.10 15.94
C THR A 14 -21.62 9.89 16.22
N ALA A 15 -21.78 10.39 17.46
CA ALA A 15 -22.92 11.21 17.82
C ALA A 15 -22.95 12.50 16.98
N ALA A 16 -21.85 13.25 16.96
CA ALA A 16 -21.74 14.50 16.22
C ALA A 16 -22.00 14.31 14.72
N SER A 17 -21.39 13.30 14.10
CA SER A 17 -21.55 13.02 12.67
C SER A 17 -22.95 12.57 12.33
N THR A 18 -23.59 11.75 13.16
CA THR A 18 -24.96 11.25 12.90
C THR A 18 -25.97 12.40 12.96
N TYR A 19 -25.98 13.19 14.03
CA TYR A 19 -26.91 14.31 14.13
C TYR A 19 -26.67 15.40 13.08
N ALA A 20 -25.40 15.70 12.77
CA ALA A 20 -25.08 16.69 11.74
C ALA A 20 -25.48 16.22 10.34
N LEU A 21 -25.22 14.94 10.02
CA LEU A 21 -25.64 14.35 8.74
C LEU A 21 -27.16 14.37 8.62
N ASP A 22 -27.88 13.96 9.67
CA ASP A 22 -29.33 13.89 9.62
C ASP A 22 -29.99 15.27 9.49
N ALA A 23 -29.53 16.24 10.28
CA ALA A 23 -30.01 17.61 10.18
C ALA A 23 -29.74 18.20 8.79
N TRP A 24 -28.56 17.95 8.22
CA TRP A 24 -28.19 18.41 6.89
C TRP A 24 -29.02 17.74 5.79
N ALA A 25 -29.13 16.41 5.80
CA ALA A 25 -29.88 15.66 4.80
C ALA A 25 -31.37 16.05 4.81
N ALA A 26 -31.99 16.12 5.99
CA ALA A 26 -33.37 16.58 6.13
C ALA A 26 -33.56 18.02 5.63
N ALA A 27 -32.61 18.93 5.92
CA ALA A 27 -32.67 20.31 5.45
C ALA A 27 -32.55 20.42 3.92
N VAL A 28 -31.68 19.64 3.28
CA VAL A 28 -31.55 19.59 1.82
C VAL A 28 -32.81 19.01 1.19
N GLY A 29 -33.36 17.93 1.75
CA GLY A 29 -34.63 17.34 1.31
C GLY A 29 -35.79 18.33 1.39
N ALA A 30 -35.96 18.98 2.54
CA ALA A 30 -37.01 19.99 2.75
C ALA A 30 -36.81 21.22 1.85
N GLY A 31 -35.57 21.68 1.69
CA GLY A 31 -35.22 22.80 0.80
C GLY A 31 -35.53 22.49 -0.67
N LEU A 32 -35.27 21.26 -1.12
CA LEU A 32 -35.58 20.84 -2.49
C LEU A 32 -37.11 20.84 -2.73
N VAL A 33 -37.89 20.32 -1.80
CA VAL A 33 -39.36 20.37 -1.88
C VAL A 33 -39.86 21.82 -1.89
N ALA A 34 -39.37 22.65 -0.96
CA ALA A 34 -39.77 24.05 -0.84
C ALA A 34 -39.39 24.90 -2.06
N SER A 35 -38.32 24.54 -2.77
CA SER A 35 -37.86 25.26 -3.95
C SER A 35 -38.82 25.13 -5.15
N GLY A 36 -39.66 24.10 -5.17
CA GLY A 36 -40.55 23.81 -6.30
C GLY A 36 -39.84 23.38 -7.59
N LEU A 37 -38.51 23.22 -7.59
CA LEU A 37 -37.72 22.92 -8.80
C LEU A 37 -38.16 21.65 -9.54
N LEU A 38 -38.74 20.69 -8.81
CA LEU A 38 -39.20 19.41 -9.32
C LEU A 38 -40.73 19.27 -9.27
N ALA A 39 -41.47 20.34 -8.98
CA ALA A 39 -42.92 20.29 -8.74
C ALA A 39 -43.73 19.89 -9.99
N ASP A 40 -43.25 20.27 -11.18
CA ASP A 40 -43.94 19.99 -12.45
C ASP A 40 -43.53 18.63 -13.07
N LEU A 41 -42.66 17.86 -12.40
CA LEU A 41 -42.27 16.55 -12.89
C LEU A 41 -43.40 15.54 -12.72
N GLY A 42 -43.69 14.79 -13.78
CA GLY A 42 -44.58 13.63 -13.67
C GLY A 42 -44.01 12.56 -12.73
N HIS A 43 -44.89 11.80 -12.06
CA HIS A 43 -44.55 10.77 -11.08
C HIS A 43 -43.41 9.83 -11.51
N ARG A 44 -43.41 9.37 -12.77
CA ARG A 44 -42.33 8.51 -13.30
C ARG A 44 -40.96 9.18 -13.23
N SER A 45 -40.87 10.46 -13.54
CA SER A 45 -39.63 11.23 -13.48
C SER A 45 -39.18 11.45 -12.03
N VAL A 46 -40.12 11.62 -11.10
CA VAL A 46 -39.84 11.72 -9.65
C VAL A 46 -39.27 10.39 -9.12
N VAL A 47 -39.82 9.26 -9.53
CA VAL A 47 -39.27 7.92 -9.18
C VAL A 47 -37.88 7.73 -9.76
N VAL A 48 -37.64 8.11 -11.02
CA VAL A 48 -36.30 8.06 -11.64
C VAL A 48 -35.31 8.94 -10.89
N PHE A 49 -35.71 10.15 -10.51
CA PHE A 49 -34.90 11.06 -9.70
C PHE A 49 -34.50 10.41 -8.37
N LEU A 50 -35.44 9.77 -7.66
CA LEU A 50 -35.15 9.07 -6.41
C LEU A 50 -34.14 7.93 -6.64
N LEU A 51 -34.28 7.13 -7.69
CA LEU A 51 -33.33 6.05 -8.01
C LEU A 51 -31.92 6.60 -8.30
N VAL A 52 -31.81 7.68 -9.06
CA VAL A 52 -30.52 8.35 -9.34
C VAL A 52 -29.90 8.92 -8.06
N SER A 53 -30.71 9.47 -7.15
CA SER A 53 -30.23 9.99 -5.87
C SER A 53 -29.61 8.90 -4.99
N TYR A 54 -30.13 7.67 -5.01
CA TYR A 54 -29.53 6.53 -4.33
C TYR A 54 -28.18 6.13 -4.93
N ALA A 55 -28.01 6.24 -6.26
CA ALA A 55 -26.71 6.01 -6.88
C ALA A 55 -25.66 7.03 -6.41
N ALA A 56 -26.05 8.31 -6.29
CA ALA A 56 -25.21 9.36 -5.72
C ALA A 56 -24.87 9.09 -4.24
N TRP A 57 -25.85 8.65 -3.46
CA TRP A 57 -25.65 8.23 -2.06
C TRP A 57 -24.65 7.09 -1.93
N VAL A 58 -24.75 6.04 -2.77
CA VAL A 58 -23.77 4.94 -2.78
C VAL A 58 -22.36 5.43 -3.09
N PHE A 59 -22.21 6.41 -3.99
CA PHE A 59 -20.90 7.00 -4.29
C PHE A 59 -20.33 7.77 -3.07
N GLY A 60 -21.17 8.57 -2.40
CA GLY A 60 -20.81 9.25 -1.15
C GLY A 60 -20.41 8.28 -0.05
N LEU A 61 -21.22 7.24 0.17
CA LEU A 61 -20.95 6.16 1.12
C LEU A 61 -19.61 5.48 0.84
N ARG A 62 -19.31 5.17 -0.43
CA ARG A 62 -18.02 4.57 -0.81
C ARG A 62 -16.84 5.46 -0.41
N ALA A 63 -16.96 6.78 -0.57
CA ALA A 63 -15.93 7.72 -0.14
C ALA A 63 -15.79 7.75 1.39
N GLY A 64 -16.91 7.74 2.12
CA GLY A 64 -16.96 7.65 3.59
C GLY A 64 -16.32 6.38 4.12
N LEU A 65 -16.66 5.21 3.55
CA LEU A 65 -16.08 3.91 3.92
C LEU A 65 -14.55 3.87 3.77
N GLN A 66 -14.02 4.42 2.66
CA GLN A 66 -12.58 4.50 2.43
C GLN A 66 -11.91 5.41 3.47
N ALA A 67 -12.45 6.60 3.70
CA ALA A 67 -11.90 7.56 4.66
C ALA A 67 -11.94 7.01 6.10
N ASN A 68 -13.04 6.37 6.48
CA ASN A 68 -13.18 5.71 7.77
C ASN A 68 -12.17 4.58 7.96
N GLY A 69 -11.95 3.75 6.93
CA GLY A 69 -10.92 2.71 6.95
C GLY A 69 -9.51 3.29 7.17
N SER A 70 -9.18 4.41 6.51
CA SER A 70 -7.93 5.13 6.71
C SER A 70 -7.82 5.73 8.13
N LEU A 71 -8.90 6.31 8.65
CA LEU A 71 -8.94 6.88 10.00
C LEU A 71 -8.74 5.82 11.08
N LEU A 72 -9.43 4.68 10.96
CA LEU A 72 -9.28 3.52 11.84
C LEU A 72 -7.85 2.98 11.83
N ALA A 73 -7.26 2.83 10.64
CA ALA A 73 -5.90 2.33 10.51
C ALA A 73 -4.85 3.31 11.09
N ALA A 74 -5.04 4.62 10.89
CA ALA A 74 -4.09 5.64 11.30
C ALA A 74 -4.18 6.02 12.78
N THR A 75 -5.40 6.04 13.34
CA THR A 75 -5.64 6.64 14.66
C THR A 75 -6.37 5.71 15.63
N GLY A 76 -6.95 4.62 15.12
CA GLY A 76 -7.83 3.75 15.90
C GLY A 76 -9.20 4.37 16.20
N THR A 77 -9.57 5.50 15.58
CA THR A 77 -10.89 6.13 15.74
C THR A 77 -11.77 5.96 14.51
N SER A 78 -13.06 6.21 14.69
CA SER A 78 -14.06 6.17 13.64
C SER A 78 -15.16 7.18 13.92
N THR A 79 -15.79 7.70 12.86
CA THR A 79 -17.06 8.42 12.92
C THR A 79 -18.26 7.48 13.04
N ASN A 80 -18.01 6.18 13.19
CA ASN A 80 -19.02 5.14 13.32
C ASN A 80 -18.61 4.10 14.37
N VAL A 81 -19.26 4.14 15.53
CA VAL A 81 -18.91 3.31 16.68
C VAL A 81 -19.02 1.81 16.39
N LEU A 82 -19.99 1.39 15.58
CA LEU A 82 -20.17 -0.02 15.21
C LEU A 82 -19.08 -0.48 14.23
N SER A 83 -18.68 0.39 13.30
CA SER A 83 -17.51 0.19 12.44
C SER A 83 -16.24 -0.01 13.26
N LYS A 84 -16.00 0.83 14.27
CA LYS A 84 -14.87 0.68 15.19
C LYS A 84 -14.93 -0.61 16.00
N LEU A 85 -16.10 -0.95 16.55
CA LEU A 85 -16.28 -2.18 17.32
C LEU A 85 -15.92 -3.40 16.47
N ALA A 86 -16.47 -3.48 15.26
CA ALA A 86 -16.18 -4.54 14.31
C ALA A 86 -14.68 -4.59 13.97
N TYR A 87 -14.07 -3.43 13.68
CA TYR A 87 -12.64 -3.34 13.41
C TYR A 87 -11.80 -3.90 14.55
N ASP A 88 -12.04 -3.45 15.79
CA ASP A 88 -11.24 -3.83 16.95
C ASP A 88 -11.41 -5.32 17.32
N LEU A 89 -12.64 -5.85 17.23
CA LEU A 89 -12.91 -7.27 17.49
C LEU A 89 -12.23 -8.17 16.45
N THR A 90 -12.40 -7.86 15.17
CA THR A 90 -11.78 -8.64 14.09
C THR A 90 -10.27 -8.49 14.12
N ARG A 91 -9.74 -7.30 14.43
CA ARG A 91 -8.30 -7.06 14.60
C ARG A 91 -7.70 -7.90 15.74
N ARG A 92 -8.39 -8.01 16.88
CA ARG A 92 -7.93 -8.87 18.00
C ARG A 92 -7.89 -10.35 17.61
N ARG A 93 -8.85 -10.79 16.80
CA ARG A 93 -9.00 -12.20 16.43
C ARG A 93 -8.09 -12.62 15.26
N PHE A 94 -7.86 -11.73 14.29
CA PHE A 94 -7.24 -12.06 13.00
C PHE A 94 -6.12 -11.08 12.57
N GLY A 95 -5.77 -10.10 13.41
CA GLY A 95 -4.77 -9.08 13.11
C GLY A 95 -5.30 -7.87 12.32
N ALA A 96 -4.47 -6.83 12.21
CA ALA A 96 -4.80 -5.62 11.46
C ALA A 96 -4.62 -5.88 9.96
N GLY A 97 -5.70 -6.24 9.27
CA GLY A 97 -5.64 -6.59 7.85
C GLY A 97 -6.97 -6.39 7.11
N ARG A 98 -7.08 -6.99 5.92
CA ARG A 98 -8.26 -6.88 5.04
C ARG A 98 -9.55 -7.30 5.75
N ALA A 99 -9.49 -8.33 6.60
CA ALA A 99 -10.65 -8.81 7.37
C ALA A 99 -11.20 -7.73 8.32
N ALA A 100 -10.33 -7.04 9.08
CA ALA A 100 -10.75 -5.98 9.98
C ALA A 100 -11.34 -4.78 9.24
N ARG A 101 -10.73 -4.40 8.09
CA ARG A 101 -11.27 -3.33 7.24
C ARG A 101 -12.62 -3.70 6.62
N LEU A 102 -12.79 -4.96 6.19
CA LEU A 102 -14.05 -5.45 5.64
C LEU A 102 -15.14 -5.46 6.72
N ALA A 103 -14.85 -5.98 7.91
CA ALA A 103 -15.79 -5.98 9.03
C ALA A 103 -16.23 -4.56 9.42
N ALA A 104 -15.28 -3.63 9.48
CA ALA A 104 -15.55 -2.21 9.70
C ALA A 104 -16.46 -1.62 8.61
N ALA A 105 -16.20 -1.92 7.34
CA ALA A 105 -17.00 -1.43 6.23
C ALA A 105 -18.42 -2.01 6.25
N VAL A 106 -18.58 -3.31 6.49
CA VAL A 106 -19.88 -3.96 6.63
C VAL A 106 -20.70 -3.34 7.76
N ALA A 107 -20.09 -3.13 8.93
CA ALA A 107 -20.76 -2.52 10.06
C ALA A 107 -21.18 -1.06 9.76
N TYR A 108 -20.32 -0.28 9.10
CA TYR A 108 -20.66 1.09 8.69
C TYR A 108 -21.81 1.10 7.68
N THR A 109 -21.76 0.27 6.64
CA THR A 109 -22.85 0.18 5.66
C THR A 109 -24.16 -0.22 6.33
N GLY A 110 -24.12 -1.18 7.26
CA GLY A 110 -25.30 -1.61 8.00
C GLY A 110 -25.95 -0.49 8.81
N THR A 111 -25.16 0.38 9.45
CA THR A 111 -25.72 1.53 10.17
C THR A 111 -26.32 2.57 9.25
N GLU A 112 -25.71 2.83 8.08
CA GLU A 112 -26.25 3.81 7.14
C GLU A 112 -27.57 3.31 6.54
N ILE A 113 -27.67 2.03 6.20
CA ILE A 113 -28.94 1.42 5.77
C ILE A 113 -29.99 1.50 6.87
N ALA A 114 -29.63 1.25 8.14
CA ALA A 114 -30.58 1.33 9.25
C ALA A 114 -31.11 2.76 9.48
N LYS A 115 -30.31 3.79 9.20
CA LYS A 115 -30.71 5.20 9.30
C LYS A 115 -31.73 5.62 8.24
N GLU A 116 -31.84 4.91 7.11
CA GLU A 116 -32.85 5.19 6.08
C GLU A 116 -34.29 4.93 6.57
N VAL A 117 -34.47 3.98 7.51
CA VAL A 117 -35.80 3.54 7.96
C VAL A 117 -36.62 4.70 8.56
N PRO A 118 -36.09 5.52 9.49
CA PRO A 118 -36.77 6.72 9.96
C PRO A 118 -37.17 7.71 8.85
N TYR A 119 -36.37 7.89 7.81
CA TYR A 119 -36.69 8.83 6.72
C TYR A 119 -37.89 8.35 5.91
N TYR A 120 -37.93 7.07 5.58
CA TYR A 120 -39.07 6.48 4.90
C TYR A 120 -40.34 6.54 5.74
N LEU A 121 -40.24 6.21 7.04
CA LEU A 121 -41.37 6.29 7.96
C LEU A 121 -41.88 7.72 8.12
N ALA A 122 -40.98 8.71 8.22
CA ALA A 122 -41.35 10.12 8.33
C ALA A 122 -41.98 10.64 7.04
N ALA A 123 -41.35 10.39 5.88
CA ALA A 123 -41.81 10.90 4.59
C ALA A 123 -43.17 10.32 4.18
N PHE A 124 -43.33 9.00 4.25
CA PHE A 124 -44.60 8.35 3.91
C PHE A 124 -45.64 8.47 5.03
N GLY A 125 -45.22 8.45 6.29
CA GLY A 125 -46.12 8.71 7.42
C GLY A 125 -46.75 10.10 7.33
N ALA A 126 -45.97 11.12 6.97
CA ALA A 126 -46.49 12.47 6.76
C ALA A 126 -47.44 12.54 5.55
N ALA A 127 -47.10 11.92 4.41
CA ALA A 127 -47.97 11.88 3.24
C ALA A 127 -49.30 11.14 3.48
N VAL A 128 -49.33 10.14 4.37
CA VAL A 128 -50.55 9.43 4.77
C VAL A 128 -51.34 10.22 5.81
N ALA A 129 -50.67 10.95 6.70
CA ALA A 129 -51.30 11.66 7.81
C ALA A 129 -51.88 13.03 7.45
N THR A 130 -51.49 13.63 6.32
CA THR A 130 -51.98 14.93 5.88
C THR A 130 -52.14 15.03 4.36
N GLU A 131 -53.23 15.65 3.92
CA GLU A 131 -53.45 15.98 2.50
C GLU A 131 -52.50 17.10 2.00
N ALA A 132 -51.80 17.78 2.91
CA ALA A 132 -50.87 18.86 2.57
C ALA A 132 -49.55 18.37 1.95
N ILE A 133 -49.23 17.07 2.06
CA ILE A 133 -47.99 16.49 1.54
C ILE A 133 -48.35 15.40 0.54
N THR A 134 -48.01 15.61 -0.73
CA THR A 134 -48.24 14.60 -1.77
C THR A 134 -47.18 13.50 -1.73
N THR A 135 -47.52 12.34 -2.29
CA THR A 135 -46.54 11.25 -2.48
C THR A 135 -45.31 11.71 -3.26
N ASP A 136 -45.49 12.54 -4.28
CA ASP A 136 -44.38 13.07 -5.07
C ASP A 136 -43.48 14.00 -4.25
N GLN A 137 -44.06 14.83 -3.38
CA GLN A 137 -43.28 15.67 -2.45
C GLN A 137 -42.49 14.82 -1.44
N ALA A 138 -43.05 13.71 -0.95
CA ALA A 138 -42.34 12.77 -0.09
C ALA A 138 -41.17 12.08 -0.82
N LEU A 139 -41.35 11.68 -2.08
CA LEU A 139 -40.29 11.10 -2.90
C LEU A 139 -39.19 12.13 -3.24
N ILE A 140 -39.57 13.38 -3.53
CA ILE A 140 -38.62 14.48 -3.77
C ILE A 140 -37.82 14.78 -2.50
N PHE A 141 -38.47 14.79 -1.32
CA PHE A 141 -37.80 14.95 -0.03
C PHE A 141 -36.73 13.88 0.18
N LEU A 142 -37.07 12.60 -0.01
CA LEU A 142 -36.15 11.48 0.12
C LEU A 142 -34.97 11.61 -0.88
N GLY A 143 -35.26 11.98 -2.13
CA GLY A 143 -34.23 12.19 -3.13
C GLY A 143 -33.28 13.34 -2.79
N GLY A 144 -33.80 14.45 -2.26
CA GLY A 144 -32.98 15.55 -1.77
C GLY A 144 -32.14 15.17 -0.54
N ALA A 145 -32.70 14.40 0.39
CA ALA A 145 -31.97 13.89 1.55
C ALA A 145 -30.81 12.98 1.15
N ASN A 146 -31.01 12.08 0.18
CA ASN A 146 -29.96 11.23 -0.39
C ASN A 146 -28.80 12.06 -0.98
N LEU A 147 -29.11 13.10 -1.76
CA LEU A 147 -28.10 14.00 -2.32
C LEU A 147 -27.36 14.78 -1.23
N GLY A 148 -28.08 15.24 -0.20
CA GLY A 148 -27.51 15.92 0.96
C GLY A 148 -26.53 15.03 1.73
N ALA A 149 -26.93 13.79 2.03
CA ALA A 149 -26.08 12.79 2.69
C ALA A 149 -24.85 12.42 1.84
N ALA A 150 -25.02 12.23 0.52
CA ALA A 150 -23.92 11.96 -0.41
C ALA A 150 -22.85 13.07 -0.38
N PHE A 151 -23.30 14.33 -0.39
CA PHE A 151 -22.42 15.49 -0.30
C PHE A 151 -21.71 15.56 1.05
N TYR A 152 -22.43 15.37 2.15
CA TYR A 152 -21.87 15.39 3.50
C TYR A 152 -20.76 14.34 3.67
N GLU A 153 -21.04 13.09 3.30
CA GLU A 153 -20.06 11.99 3.37
C GLU A 153 -18.85 12.25 2.46
N GLY A 154 -19.07 12.76 1.25
CA GLY A 154 -17.98 13.17 0.35
C GLY A 154 -17.10 14.26 0.94
N ALA A 155 -17.70 15.28 1.56
CA ALA A 155 -17.00 16.39 2.20
C ALA A 155 -16.22 15.93 3.45
N LEU A 156 -16.85 15.14 4.32
CA LEU A 156 -16.22 14.57 5.51
C LEU A 156 -15.07 13.63 5.13
N ALA A 157 -15.23 12.81 4.10
CA ALA A 157 -14.16 11.95 3.58
C ALA A 157 -12.98 12.77 3.07
N ARG A 158 -13.24 13.87 2.35
CA ARG A 158 -12.18 14.79 1.88
C ARG A 158 -11.47 15.47 3.05
N LEU A 159 -12.22 15.96 4.04
CA LEU A 159 -11.66 16.58 5.24
C LEU A 159 -10.79 15.58 6.01
N THR A 160 -11.29 14.37 6.24
CA THR A 160 -10.57 13.29 6.92
C THR A 160 -9.25 12.99 6.23
N ARG A 161 -9.25 12.86 4.90
CA ARG A 161 -8.02 12.65 4.11
C ARG A 161 -7.04 13.82 4.26
N THR A 162 -7.53 15.06 4.20
CA THR A 162 -6.68 16.26 4.38
C THR A 162 -6.06 16.34 5.77
N VAL A 163 -6.83 16.07 6.82
CA VAL A 163 -6.33 16.09 8.21
C VAL A 163 -5.31 14.99 8.42
N LEU A 164 -5.60 13.76 7.97
CA LEU A 164 -4.65 12.65 8.05
C LEU A 164 -3.38 12.95 7.24
N GLY A 165 -3.51 13.57 6.06
CA GLY A 165 -2.38 13.99 5.23
C GLY A 165 -1.50 15.06 5.88
N ARG A 166 -2.10 16.07 6.53
CA ARG A 166 -1.36 17.14 7.23
C ARG A 166 -0.52 16.66 8.42
N HIS A 167 -0.90 15.52 9.01
CA HIS A 167 -0.18 14.93 10.14
C HIS A 167 0.75 13.78 9.73
N ARG A 168 0.81 13.43 8.45
CA ARG A 168 1.77 12.44 7.94
C ARG A 168 3.16 13.07 7.86
N ARG A 169 4.12 12.46 8.56
CA ARG A 169 5.56 12.78 8.40
C ARG A 169 6.13 12.23 7.10
N HIS A 170 5.49 11.20 6.54
CA HIS A 170 5.91 10.50 5.33
C HIS A 170 4.75 10.33 4.35
N ALA A 171 5.08 10.37 3.07
CA ALA A 171 4.21 10.05 1.95
C ALA A 171 3.75 8.58 2.01
N SER A 172 2.59 8.31 1.42
CA SER A 172 1.95 7.01 1.41
C SER A 172 2.22 6.27 0.11
N PHE A 173 2.74 5.05 0.20
CA PHE A 173 2.95 4.19 -0.96
C PHE A 173 1.66 3.93 -1.76
N ASP A 174 0.51 3.82 -1.10
CA ASP A 174 -0.77 3.53 -1.76
C ASP A 174 -1.36 4.73 -2.54
N THR A 175 -0.89 5.96 -2.31
CA THR A 175 -1.53 7.17 -2.88
C THR A 175 -0.58 8.14 -3.53
N ASP A 176 0.65 8.21 -3.04
CA ASP A 176 1.60 9.27 -3.39
C ASP A 176 2.80 8.72 -4.19
N TRP A 177 2.95 7.39 -4.29
CA TRP A 177 4.06 6.74 -5.00
C TRP A 177 3.89 6.81 -6.51
N VAL A 178 4.96 7.21 -7.19
CA VAL A 178 5.03 7.26 -8.66
C VAL A 178 6.32 6.55 -9.09
N PRO A 179 6.24 5.34 -9.70
CA PRO A 179 7.42 4.56 -10.05
C PRO A 179 8.42 5.31 -10.93
N GLY A 180 7.94 6.07 -11.92
CA GLY A 180 8.79 6.82 -12.84
C GLY A 180 9.63 7.92 -12.17
N GLU A 181 9.13 8.53 -11.09
CA GLU A 181 9.89 9.50 -10.28
C GLU A 181 11.01 8.80 -9.51
N TYR A 182 10.73 7.62 -8.95
CA TYR A 182 11.74 6.80 -8.26
C TYR A 182 12.87 6.37 -9.20
N LEU A 183 12.51 5.89 -10.40
CA LEU A 183 13.48 5.54 -11.45
C LEU A 183 14.32 6.74 -11.92
N THR A 184 13.68 7.90 -11.99
CA THR A 184 14.32 9.17 -12.35
C THR A 184 15.32 9.64 -11.30
N ASP A 185 14.96 9.54 -10.02
CA ASP A 185 15.75 10.08 -8.92
C ASP A 185 16.93 9.18 -8.54
N TYR A 186 16.79 7.86 -8.65
CA TYR A 186 17.79 6.90 -8.14
C TYR A 186 18.50 6.08 -9.22
N TYR A 187 17.90 5.92 -10.41
CA TYR A 187 18.36 4.91 -11.37
C TYR A 187 18.72 5.46 -12.75
N ARG A 188 19.00 6.76 -12.86
CA ARG A 188 19.59 7.34 -14.09
C ARG A 188 21.06 6.96 -14.28
N THR A 189 21.75 6.69 -13.18
CA THR A 189 23.18 6.38 -13.10
C THR A 189 23.39 5.26 -12.10
N VAL A 190 24.49 4.52 -12.22
CA VAL A 190 24.87 3.52 -11.22
C VAL A 190 25.53 4.24 -10.05
N GLU A 191 24.73 4.55 -9.04
CA GLU A 191 25.14 5.29 -7.84
C GLU A 191 26.09 4.48 -6.94
N PRO A 192 26.89 5.11 -6.05
CA PRO A 192 27.87 4.42 -5.21
C PRO A 192 27.33 3.27 -4.34
N ASP A 193 26.11 3.42 -3.81
CA ASP A 193 25.39 2.35 -3.11
C ASP A 193 25.06 1.18 -4.02
N GLU A 194 24.62 1.45 -5.24
CA GLU A 194 24.32 0.40 -6.23
C GLU A 194 25.58 -0.27 -6.77
N ILE A 195 26.69 0.45 -6.92
CA ILE A 195 28.01 -0.11 -7.23
C ILE A 195 28.36 -1.19 -6.19
N ALA A 196 28.29 -0.84 -4.90
CA ALA A 196 28.58 -1.78 -3.83
C ALA A 196 27.58 -2.95 -3.77
N THR A 197 26.29 -2.66 -3.94
CA THR A 197 25.22 -3.66 -3.84
C THR A 197 25.28 -4.68 -4.96
N ILE A 198 25.48 -4.24 -6.21
CA ILE A 198 25.58 -5.14 -7.37
C ILE A 198 26.82 -6.03 -7.24
N ALA A 199 27.97 -5.47 -6.88
CA ALA A 199 29.19 -6.26 -6.67
C ALA A 199 29.01 -7.33 -5.59
N PHE A 200 28.39 -6.95 -4.47
CA PHE A 200 28.04 -7.88 -3.38
C PHE A 200 27.07 -8.97 -3.84
N LEU A 201 26.00 -8.63 -4.56
CA LEU A 201 25.02 -9.61 -5.02
C LEU A 201 25.62 -10.58 -6.03
N VAL A 202 26.47 -10.11 -6.95
CA VAL A 202 27.20 -10.98 -7.89
C VAL A 202 28.08 -12.00 -7.15
N ASP A 203 28.79 -11.58 -6.11
CA ASP A 203 29.58 -12.52 -5.28
C ASP A 203 28.67 -13.48 -4.50
N ALA A 204 27.68 -12.95 -3.79
CA ALA A 204 26.83 -13.72 -2.90
C ALA A 204 25.96 -14.74 -3.65
N LEU A 205 25.49 -14.42 -4.85
CA LEU A 205 24.70 -15.33 -5.70
C LEU A 205 25.50 -16.54 -6.21
N ARG A 206 26.84 -16.54 -6.15
CA ARG A 206 27.64 -17.75 -6.41
C ARG A 206 27.34 -18.87 -5.41
N GLN A 207 26.79 -18.54 -4.24
CA GLN A 207 26.37 -19.50 -3.24
C GLN A 207 24.93 -19.99 -3.43
N ALA A 208 24.17 -19.38 -4.34
CA ALA A 208 22.83 -19.85 -4.65
C ALA A 208 22.90 -21.24 -5.30
N GLU A 209 21.93 -22.09 -4.99
CA GLU A 209 21.78 -23.36 -5.70
C GLU A 209 21.47 -23.07 -7.17
N ARG A 210 22.26 -23.66 -8.08
CA ARG A 210 22.09 -23.47 -9.52
C ARG A 210 20.81 -24.16 -10.00
N ASP A 211 20.22 -23.61 -11.05
CA ASP A 211 19.04 -24.14 -11.73
C ASP A 211 17.80 -24.28 -10.81
N GLN A 212 17.75 -23.49 -9.74
CA GLN A 212 16.60 -23.36 -8.85
C GLN A 212 15.88 -22.01 -9.05
N PRO A 213 14.58 -21.91 -8.71
CA PRO A 213 13.86 -20.66 -8.77
C PRO A 213 14.33 -19.69 -7.68
N ILE A 214 14.55 -18.43 -8.06
CA ILE A 214 14.97 -17.35 -7.16
C ILE A 214 13.85 -16.32 -7.02
N LEU A 215 13.49 -15.97 -5.79
CA LEU A 215 12.52 -14.92 -5.49
C LEU A 215 13.22 -13.60 -5.20
N TYR A 216 12.83 -12.54 -5.89
CA TYR A 216 13.07 -11.17 -5.43
C TYR A 216 11.80 -10.64 -4.77
N PHE A 217 11.88 -10.31 -3.48
CA PHE A 217 10.77 -9.81 -2.67
C PHE A 217 10.89 -8.30 -2.46
N GLY A 218 9.90 -7.56 -2.92
CA GLY A 218 9.89 -6.10 -2.88
C GLY A 218 10.85 -5.49 -3.89
N THR A 219 10.76 -5.89 -5.16
CA THR A 219 11.65 -5.44 -6.24
C THR A 219 11.54 -3.95 -6.54
N GLY A 220 10.45 -3.30 -6.11
CA GLY A 220 10.07 -2.00 -6.64
C GLY A 220 9.85 -2.09 -8.16
N PRO A 221 9.96 -0.97 -8.89
CA PRO A 221 9.91 -0.94 -10.36
C PRO A 221 11.27 -1.28 -11.01
N THR A 222 12.16 -1.98 -10.30
CA THR A 222 13.59 -2.02 -10.62
C THR A 222 14.10 -3.40 -11.03
N LEU A 223 15.20 -3.44 -11.80
CA LEU A 223 15.82 -4.68 -12.27
C LEU A 223 17.35 -4.77 -12.06
N HIS A 224 17.99 -3.71 -11.57
CA HIS A 224 19.45 -3.62 -11.44
C HIS A 224 20.07 -4.74 -10.57
N HIS A 225 19.36 -5.25 -9.55
CA HIS A 225 19.80 -6.41 -8.76
C HIS A 225 19.46 -7.77 -9.38
N VAL A 226 18.59 -7.81 -10.39
CA VAL A 226 18.05 -9.04 -10.98
C VAL A 226 19.01 -9.66 -11.99
N PHE A 227 19.76 -8.84 -12.73
CA PHE A 227 20.64 -9.31 -13.81
C PHE A 227 21.74 -10.27 -13.33
N ALA A 228 22.18 -10.16 -12.08
CA ALA A 228 23.22 -11.00 -11.49
C ALA A 228 22.81 -12.47 -11.33
N CYS A 229 21.50 -12.77 -11.30
CA CYS A 229 21.03 -14.14 -11.09
C CYS A 229 20.69 -14.89 -12.39
N ALA A 230 20.72 -14.22 -13.55
CA ALA A 230 20.17 -14.74 -14.81
C ALA A 230 20.82 -16.07 -15.27
N GLU A 231 22.13 -16.24 -15.04
CA GLU A 231 22.89 -17.46 -15.37
C GLU A 231 22.81 -18.56 -14.30
N THR A 232 22.23 -18.25 -13.14
CA THR A 232 22.16 -19.15 -11.99
C THR A 232 20.76 -19.68 -11.77
N ALA A 233 19.73 -18.86 -11.97
CA ALA A 233 18.34 -19.22 -11.75
C ALA A 233 17.78 -20.09 -12.87
N SER A 234 16.95 -21.09 -12.54
CA SER A 234 16.07 -21.72 -13.53
C SER A 234 14.92 -20.78 -13.91
N GLU A 235 14.35 -20.12 -12.90
CA GLU A 235 13.25 -19.16 -13.01
C GLU A 235 13.47 -17.98 -12.05
N ILE A 236 13.08 -16.79 -12.48
CA ILE A 236 13.15 -15.55 -11.70
C ILE A 236 11.73 -15.10 -11.38
N HIS A 237 11.41 -15.01 -10.09
CA HIS A 237 10.11 -14.56 -9.60
C HIS A 237 10.27 -13.18 -8.98
N LEU A 238 9.55 -12.20 -9.52
CA LEU A 238 9.61 -10.81 -9.07
C LEU A 238 8.33 -10.45 -8.32
N GLY A 239 8.48 -10.15 -7.04
CA GLY A 239 7.39 -9.81 -6.14
C GLY A 239 7.42 -8.35 -5.74
N ASP A 240 6.30 -7.63 -5.85
CA ASP A 240 6.14 -6.29 -5.27
C ASP A 240 4.75 -6.05 -4.67
N TYR A 241 4.63 -5.10 -3.75
CA TYR A 241 3.36 -4.73 -3.12
C TYR A 241 2.47 -3.89 -4.04
N LEU A 242 3.09 -3.00 -4.83
CA LEU A 242 2.43 -2.03 -5.68
C LEU A 242 2.28 -2.58 -7.10
N PRO A 243 1.06 -2.76 -7.61
CA PRO A 243 0.83 -3.19 -8.99
C PRO A 243 1.51 -2.29 -10.03
N GLU A 244 1.64 -1.00 -9.75
CA GLU A 244 2.27 0.00 -10.62
C GLU A 244 3.77 -0.25 -10.80
N ASN A 245 4.44 -0.78 -9.77
CA ASN A 245 5.85 -1.18 -9.86
C ASN A 245 6.02 -2.39 -10.79
N LEU A 246 5.14 -3.40 -10.64
CA LEU A 246 5.14 -4.57 -11.50
C LEU A 246 4.81 -4.21 -12.96
N ALA A 247 3.95 -3.21 -13.17
CA ALA A 247 3.64 -2.71 -14.51
C ALA A 247 4.86 -2.08 -15.21
N GLU A 248 5.72 -1.35 -14.49
CA GLU A 248 6.98 -0.85 -15.07
C GLU A 248 7.95 -1.97 -15.45
N ILE A 249 8.03 -3.03 -14.64
CA ILE A 249 8.82 -4.22 -14.98
C ILE A 249 8.24 -4.90 -16.22
N GLN A 250 6.92 -5.06 -16.29
CA GLN A 250 6.24 -5.65 -17.44
C GLN A 250 6.54 -4.86 -18.73
N ARG A 251 6.50 -3.53 -18.67
CA ARG A 251 6.87 -2.66 -19.81
C ARG A 251 8.29 -2.95 -20.31
N TRP A 252 9.25 -3.17 -19.42
CA TRP A 252 10.62 -3.52 -19.82
C TRP A 252 10.73 -4.93 -20.42
N ILE A 253 9.99 -5.91 -19.88
CA ILE A 253 9.91 -7.28 -20.43
C ILE A 253 9.37 -7.23 -21.87
N GLU A 254 8.32 -6.43 -22.10
CA GLU A 254 7.67 -6.27 -23.41
C GLU A 254 8.45 -5.38 -24.38
N ARG A 255 9.60 -4.83 -23.97
CA ARG A 255 10.38 -3.84 -24.74
C ARG A 255 9.51 -2.64 -25.16
N ALA A 256 8.59 -2.23 -24.29
CA ALA A 256 7.69 -1.13 -24.56
C ALA A 256 8.46 0.19 -24.79
N PRO A 257 8.00 1.06 -25.70
CA PRO A 257 8.60 2.39 -25.86
C PRO A 257 8.66 3.16 -24.54
N GLY A 258 9.82 3.75 -24.26
CA GLY A 258 10.05 4.50 -23.02
C GLY A 258 10.09 3.65 -21.75
N ALA A 259 10.26 2.33 -21.84
CA ALA A 259 10.68 1.53 -20.70
C ALA A 259 12.07 1.99 -20.23
N HIS A 260 12.35 1.83 -18.94
CA HIS A 260 13.62 2.30 -18.35
C HIS A 260 14.83 1.57 -18.95
N ASP A 261 15.90 2.31 -19.23
CA ASP A 261 17.14 1.77 -19.78
C ASP A 261 18.04 1.22 -18.67
N TRP A 262 18.08 -0.10 -18.54
CA TRP A 262 18.90 -0.79 -17.55
C TRP A 262 20.31 -1.14 -18.04
N ARG A 263 20.67 -0.82 -19.30
CA ARG A 263 21.95 -1.22 -19.90
C ARG A 263 23.19 -0.81 -19.09
N PRO A 264 23.26 0.38 -18.45
CA PRO A 264 24.39 0.73 -17.59
C PRO A 264 24.58 -0.24 -16.41
N PHE A 265 23.48 -0.67 -15.79
CA PHE A 265 23.48 -1.61 -14.67
C PHE A 265 23.84 -3.03 -15.12
N VAL A 266 23.35 -3.45 -16.29
CA VAL A 266 23.73 -4.74 -16.91
C VAL A 266 25.23 -4.76 -17.20
N ARG A 267 25.77 -3.69 -17.80
CA ARG A 267 27.20 -3.57 -18.08
C ARG A 267 28.02 -3.66 -16.79
N TYR A 268 27.62 -2.94 -15.74
CA TYR A 268 28.31 -3.01 -14.46
C TYR A 268 28.22 -4.41 -13.82
N THR A 269 27.07 -5.07 -13.92
CA THR A 269 26.91 -6.47 -13.46
C THR A 269 27.90 -7.40 -14.17
N LEU A 270 28.01 -7.31 -15.50
CA LEU A 270 28.95 -8.13 -16.28
C LEU A 270 30.43 -7.83 -15.91
N GLN A 271 30.74 -6.57 -15.56
CA GLN A 271 32.06 -6.21 -15.02
C GLN A 271 32.36 -6.89 -13.70
N CYS A 272 31.40 -6.90 -12.77
CA CYS A 272 31.51 -7.62 -11.49
C CYS A 272 31.66 -9.14 -11.69
N GLU A 273 31.11 -9.69 -12.77
CA GLU A 273 31.23 -11.10 -13.14
C GLU A 273 32.58 -11.46 -13.79
N GLY A 274 33.46 -10.48 -14.01
CA GLY A 274 34.81 -10.68 -14.53
C GLY A 274 35.00 -10.33 -16.00
N ASN A 275 34.00 -9.71 -16.66
CA ASN A 275 34.16 -9.14 -17.99
C ASN A 275 34.48 -7.63 -17.91
N PRO A 276 35.76 -7.20 -17.94
CA PRO A 276 36.11 -5.79 -17.74
C PRO A 276 35.56 -4.85 -18.83
N TRP A 277 35.27 -5.36 -20.03
CA TRP A 277 34.84 -4.57 -21.18
C TRP A 277 33.63 -5.20 -21.89
N PRO A 278 32.44 -5.23 -21.26
CA PRO A 278 31.28 -5.86 -21.86
C PRO A 278 30.86 -5.12 -23.14
N THR A 279 30.69 -5.88 -24.21
CA THR A 279 30.20 -5.40 -25.49
C THR A 279 28.69 -5.15 -25.43
N ASP A 280 28.17 -4.32 -26.34
CA ASP A 280 26.71 -4.08 -26.42
C ASP A 280 25.91 -5.33 -26.78
N ALA A 281 26.53 -6.30 -27.48
CA ALA A 281 25.95 -7.60 -27.77
C ALA A 281 25.80 -8.45 -26.51
N GLU A 282 26.83 -8.51 -25.66
CA GLU A 282 26.78 -9.23 -24.37
C GLU A 282 25.78 -8.61 -23.39
N VAL A 283 25.74 -7.26 -23.33
CA VAL A 283 24.71 -6.55 -22.55
C VAL A 283 23.31 -6.92 -23.02
N THR A 284 23.08 -6.92 -24.33
CA THR A 284 21.78 -7.30 -24.92
C THR A 284 21.44 -8.76 -24.63
N ALA A 285 22.42 -9.66 -24.76
CA ALA A 285 22.24 -11.09 -24.45
C ALA A 285 21.86 -11.31 -22.98
N ARG A 286 22.48 -10.58 -22.04
CA ARG A 286 22.12 -10.65 -20.62
C ARG A 286 20.70 -10.13 -20.35
N GLU A 287 20.29 -9.03 -20.96
CA GLU A 287 18.92 -8.56 -20.84
C GLU A 287 17.92 -9.62 -21.36
N ASP A 288 18.21 -10.21 -22.52
CA ASP A 288 17.32 -11.19 -23.14
C ASP A 288 17.24 -12.50 -22.37
N LEU A 289 18.35 -12.99 -21.83
CA LEU A 289 18.35 -14.10 -20.90
C LEU A 289 17.50 -13.78 -19.66
N THR A 290 17.67 -12.58 -19.09
CA THR A 290 16.90 -12.16 -17.91
C THR A 290 15.40 -12.09 -18.22
N ARG A 291 15.00 -11.51 -19.36
CA ARG A 291 13.60 -11.51 -19.82
C ARG A 291 13.04 -12.92 -19.94
N ALA A 292 13.80 -13.84 -20.55
CA ALA A 292 13.38 -15.22 -20.73
C ALA A 292 13.25 -15.99 -19.40
N LYS A 293 14.06 -15.62 -18.40
CA LYS A 293 14.08 -16.25 -17.07
C LYS A 293 13.05 -15.67 -16.11
N ILE A 294 12.54 -14.46 -16.33
CA ILE A 294 11.41 -13.92 -15.56
C ILE A 294 10.12 -14.64 -15.95
N THR A 295 9.71 -15.60 -15.11
CA THR A 295 8.50 -16.40 -15.36
C THR A 295 7.28 -15.91 -14.58
N THR A 296 7.50 -15.13 -13.51
CA THR A 296 6.42 -14.71 -12.61
C THR A 296 6.60 -13.26 -12.15
N LEU A 297 5.57 -12.43 -12.39
CA LEU A 297 5.34 -11.17 -11.67
C LEU A 297 4.20 -11.40 -10.66
N VAL A 298 4.45 -11.19 -9.37
CA VAL A 298 3.48 -11.52 -8.31
C VAL A 298 3.30 -10.39 -7.32
N ARG A 299 2.05 -10.14 -6.93
CA ARG A 299 1.79 -9.21 -5.84
C ARG A 299 2.10 -9.86 -4.50
N VAL A 300 2.96 -9.24 -3.70
CA VAL A 300 3.32 -9.69 -2.34
C VAL A 300 3.03 -8.64 -1.29
N ASP A 301 2.77 -9.05 -0.05
CA ASP A 301 2.53 -8.12 1.05
C ASP A 301 3.15 -8.65 2.35
N ALA A 302 4.24 -8.00 2.78
CA ALA A 302 4.97 -8.37 4.00
C ALA A 302 4.16 -8.14 5.29
N ARG A 303 3.00 -7.48 5.23
CA ARG A 303 2.07 -7.40 6.37
C ARG A 303 1.41 -8.74 6.66
N HIS A 304 1.39 -9.65 5.69
CA HIS A 304 0.82 -10.98 5.84
C HIS A 304 1.86 -11.99 6.34
N PRO A 305 1.56 -12.81 7.37
CA PRO A 305 2.48 -13.81 7.90
C PRO A 305 2.97 -14.86 6.89
N ARG A 306 2.22 -15.04 5.80
CA ARG A 306 2.58 -15.90 4.67
C ARG A 306 2.32 -15.09 3.40
N PRO A 307 3.27 -14.25 2.96
CA PRO A 307 3.10 -13.43 1.77
C PRO A 307 2.89 -14.25 0.49
N LEU A 308 3.42 -15.48 0.47
CA LEU A 308 3.29 -16.46 -0.60
C LEU A 308 3.04 -17.86 -0.01
N ASN A 309 2.38 -18.73 -0.78
CA ASN A 309 2.08 -20.12 -0.39
C ASN A 309 3.21 -21.11 -0.77
N ARG A 310 4.44 -20.63 -0.95
CA ARG A 310 5.62 -21.44 -1.27
C ARG A 310 6.88 -20.79 -0.69
N SER A 311 7.89 -21.61 -0.45
CA SER A 311 9.25 -21.19 -0.08
C SER A 311 10.23 -21.37 -1.24
N TYR A 312 11.39 -20.75 -1.15
CA TYR A 312 12.42 -20.70 -2.20
C TYR A 312 13.80 -21.10 -1.66
N PRO A 313 14.64 -21.78 -2.47
CA PRO A 313 16.04 -22.04 -2.13
C PRO A 313 16.86 -20.74 -1.99
N THR A 314 16.49 -19.69 -2.72
CA THR A 314 17.11 -18.36 -2.61
C THR A 314 16.04 -17.25 -2.61
N VAL A 315 16.14 -16.32 -1.66
CA VAL A 315 15.32 -15.11 -1.59
C VAL A 315 16.23 -13.89 -1.50
N VAL A 316 16.00 -12.91 -2.38
CA VAL A 316 16.63 -11.59 -2.38
C VAL A 316 15.60 -10.54 -1.99
N SER A 317 15.90 -9.65 -1.05
CA SER A 317 15.02 -8.54 -0.68
C SER A 317 15.85 -7.31 -0.34
N ALA A 318 16.23 -6.55 -1.37
CA ALA A 318 17.03 -5.33 -1.23
C ALA A 318 16.14 -4.10 -1.09
N TYR A 319 16.46 -3.22 -0.15
CA TYR A 319 15.82 -1.93 0.11
C TYR A 319 14.29 -2.00 0.26
N CYS A 320 13.77 -3.14 0.73
CA CYS A 320 12.34 -3.40 0.82
C CYS A 320 11.78 -3.06 2.21
N ALA A 321 12.00 -3.92 3.21
CA ALA A 321 11.33 -3.79 4.50
C ALA A 321 11.75 -2.52 5.25
N ASP A 322 13.03 -2.14 5.15
CA ASP A 322 13.62 -0.97 5.78
C ASP A 322 13.11 0.34 5.19
N SER A 323 12.85 0.37 3.87
CA SER A 323 12.28 1.52 3.16
C SER A 323 10.74 1.54 3.17
N ALA A 324 10.08 0.40 3.41
CA ALA A 324 8.63 0.31 3.47
C ALA A 324 8.05 0.67 4.85
N THR A 325 8.89 0.78 5.89
CA THR A 325 8.45 0.91 7.29
C THR A 325 9.10 2.10 7.98
N GLY A 326 8.36 2.71 8.92
CA GLY A 326 8.81 3.90 9.67
C GLY A 326 9.30 3.60 11.08
N ASP A 327 9.34 2.34 11.48
CA ASP A 327 9.75 1.90 12.82
C ASP A 327 10.31 0.47 12.80
N ARG A 328 11.22 0.20 13.75
CA ARG A 328 11.93 -1.07 13.85
C ARG A 328 11.05 -2.27 14.18
N ALA A 329 9.95 -2.08 14.91
CA ALA A 329 9.09 -3.20 15.30
C ALA A 329 8.30 -3.72 14.09
N THR A 330 7.76 -2.81 13.27
CA THR A 330 7.11 -3.16 12.00
C THR A 330 8.11 -3.75 11.01
N TRP A 331 9.30 -3.15 10.91
CA TRP A 331 10.39 -3.69 10.10
C TRP A 331 10.74 -5.13 10.48
N GLN A 332 10.94 -5.42 11.78
CA GLN A 332 11.28 -6.75 12.26
C GLN A 332 10.18 -7.77 11.96
N LEU A 333 8.91 -7.35 12.03
CA LEU A 333 7.78 -8.19 11.63
C LEU A 333 7.83 -8.53 10.14
N PHE A 334 8.09 -7.55 9.28
CA PHE A 334 8.20 -7.77 7.83
C PHE A 334 9.37 -8.69 7.50
N MET A 335 10.53 -8.47 8.14
CA MET A 335 11.70 -9.34 7.97
C MET A 335 11.35 -10.79 8.30
N ARG A 336 10.67 -11.06 9.42
CA ARG A 336 10.24 -12.44 9.78
C ARG A 336 9.35 -13.08 8.72
N HIS A 337 8.44 -12.32 8.11
CA HIS A 337 7.54 -12.84 7.09
C HIS A 337 8.27 -13.10 5.76
N ILE A 338 9.22 -12.23 5.39
CA ILE A 338 10.04 -12.36 4.18
C ILE A 338 11.01 -13.54 4.33
N THR A 339 11.77 -13.59 5.42
CA THR A 339 12.75 -14.66 5.65
C THR A 339 12.09 -16.02 5.87
N GLY A 340 10.83 -16.04 6.33
CA GLY A 340 10.02 -17.27 6.37
C GLY A 340 9.78 -17.91 5.00
N LEU A 341 9.99 -17.19 3.90
CA LEU A 341 9.93 -17.72 2.54
C LEU A 341 11.21 -18.46 2.12
N VAL A 342 12.29 -18.40 2.90
CA VAL A 342 13.55 -19.09 2.61
C VAL A 342 13.42 -20.56 3.06
N GLN A 343 13.77 -21.52 2.21
CA GLN A 343 13.79 -22.94 2.61
C GLN A 343 14.89 -23.21 3.66
N PRO A 344 14.77 -24.27 4.48
CA PRO A 344 15.90 -24.76 5.28
C PRO A 344 17.13 -25.00 4.41
N GLY A 345 18.31 -24.55 4.84
CA GLY A 345 19.56 -24.56 4.04
C GLY A 345 19.64 -23.49 2.94
N GLY A 346 18.54 -22.78 2.68
CA GLY A 346 18.42 -21.78 1.61
C GLY A 346 19.17 -20.47 1.92
N LEU A 347 19.39 -19.69 0.87
CA LEU A 347 20.13 -18.43 0.90
C LEU A 347 19.18 -17.23 0.99
N PHE A 348 19.45 -16.33 1.93
CA PHE A 348 18.82 -15.02 2.04
C PHE A 348 19.84 -13.92 1.76
N LEU A 349 19.51 -13.04 0.82
CA LEU A 349 20.32 -11.87 0.47
C LEU A 349 19.50 -10.59 0.66
N THR A 350 20.09 -9.57 1.26
CA THR A 350 19.43 -8.27 1.43
C THR A 350 20.43 -7.13 1.40
N ALA A 351 19.95 -5.97 0.98
CA ALA A 351 20.58 -4.68 1.17
C ALA A 351 19.59 -3.77 1.93
N ALA A 352 20.07 -2.88 2.79
CA ALA A 352 19.21 -1.97 3.54
C ALA A 352 19.89 -0.62 3.81
N LEU A 353 19.11 0.45 3.93
CA LEU A 353 19.58 1.79 4.25
C LEU A 353 19.89 1.89 5.75
N ARG A 354 21.17 2.08 6.07
CA ARG A 354 21.63 2.16 7.46
C ARG A 354 21.25 3.51 8.08
N ARG A 355 20.60 3.48 9.25
CA ARG A 355 20.21 4.66 10.04
C ARG A 355 19.41 5.70 9.22
N CYS A 356 18.66 5.22 8.23
CA CYS A 356 17.78 6.05 7.41
C CYS A 356 16.41 6.20 8.08
N ARG A 357 15.96 7.45 8.27
CA ARG A 357 14.62 7.78 8.82
C ARG A 357 13.60 8.16 7.76
N GLY A 358 14.07 8.30 6.51
CA GLY A 358 13.26 8.57 5.36
C GLY A 358 14.12 8.98 4.18
N TYR A 359 13.60 8.72 2.99
CA TYR A 359 14.24 8.99 1.72
C TYR A 359 13.26 9.76 0.82
N THR A 360 13.77 10.49 -0.16
CA THR A 360 12.95 11.38 -0.98
C THR A 360 12.76 10.82 -2.39
N VAL A 361 11.53 10.83 -2.89
CA VAL A 361 11.16 10.44 -4.26
C VAL A 361 10.20 11.48 -4.83
N GLY A 362 10.54 12.11 -5.94
CA GLY A 362 9.72 13.14 -6.58
C GLY A 362 9.36 14.29 -5.62
N GLY A 363 10.30 14.67 -4.76
CA GLY A 363 10.09 15.68 -3.71
C GLY A 363 9.21 15.24 -2.53
N LYS A 364 8.81 13.97 -2.46
CA LYS A 364 8.01 13.38 -1.38
C LYS A 364 8.88 12.49 -0.48
N THR A 365 8.77 12.65 0.83
CA THR A 365 9.57 11.85 1.79
C THR A 365 8.85 10.54 2.16
N PHE A 366 9.44 9.40 1.86
CA PHE A 366 8.98 8.06 2.23
C PHE A 366 9.70 7.55 3.49
N PRO A 367 9.12 6.58 4.23
CA PRO A 367 9.63 6.18 5.54
C PRO A 367 10.96 5.41 5.47
N GLY A 368 11.69 5.42 6.58
CA GLY A 368 12.85 4.57 6.80
C GLY A 368 12.87 4.07 8.24
N ALA A 369 13.19 2.79 8.45
CA ALA A 369 13.05 2.12 9.74
C ALA A 369 14.12 2.50 10.80
N ASP A 370 15.13 3.27 10.43
CA ASP A 370 16.29 3.66 11.25
C ASP A 370 17.00 2.45 11.89
N ILE A 371 17.30 1.44 11.08
CA ILE A 371 17.98 0.20 11.51
C ILE A 371 19.50 0.29 11.38
N ASP A 372 20.21 -0.55 12.10
CA ASP A 372 21.63 -0.82 11.90
C ASP A 372 21.97 -2.32 11.82
N GLU A 373 23.25 -2.62 11.72
CA GLU A 373 23.77 -3.99 11.64
C GLU A 373 23.37 -4.88 12.83
N ARG A 374 23.15 -4.30 14.02
CA ARG A 374 22.75 -5.04 15.22
C ARG A 374 21.27 -5.39 15.14
N ASP A 375 20.45 -4.46 14.65
CA ASP A 375 19.03 -4.71 14.40
C ASP A 375 18.89 -5.83 13.34
N LEU A 376 19.61 -5.75 12.21
CA LEU A 376 19.61 -6.78 11.15
C LEU A 376 20.03 -8.15 11.67
N ARG A 377 21.14 -8.22 12.42
CA ARG A 377 21.59 -9.46 13.07
C ARG A 377 20.54 -10.02 14.02
N GLY A 378 19.90 -9.15 14.81
CA GLY A 378 18.84 -9.52 15.74
C GLY A 378 17.59 -10.08 15.05
N ALA A 379 17.25 -9.57 13.87
CA ALA A 379 16.10 -10.05 13.09
C ALA A 379 16.35 -11.42 12.45
N LEU A 380 17.59 -11.72 12.05
CA LEU A 380 17.97 -12.97 11.40
C LEU A 380 18.30 -14.11 12.38
N ARG A 381 18.76 -13.77 13.59
CA ARG A 381 19.16 -14.74 14.62
C ARG A 381 18.26 -15.98 14.80
N PRO A 382 16.91 -15.88 14.84
CA PRO A 382 16.06 -17.02 15.15
C PRO A 382 16.15 -18.19 14.16
N ASP A 383 16.46 -17.92 12.88
CA ASP A 383 16.37 -18.91 11.80
C ASP A 383 17.68 -19.06 11.00
N PHE A 384 18.67 -18.18 11.22
CA PHE A 384 19.88 -18.07 10.37
C PHE A 384 21.19 -18.14 11.18
N GLU A 385 21.15 -18.59 12.43
CA GLU A 385 22.37 -18.83 13.20
C GLU A 385 23.02 -20.20 12.91
N PRO A 386 24.36 -20.28 12.88
CA PRO A 386 25.31 -19.17 13.08
C PRO A 386 25.41 -18.25 11.87
N LEU A 387 25.26 -16.94 12.09
CA LEU A 387 25.62 -15.94 11.09
C LEU A 387 27.14 -15.84 11.07
N HIS A 388 27.78 -16.17 9.94
CA HIS A 388 29.21 -15.93 9.76
C HIS A 388 29.56 -14.46 10.10
N GLU A 389 30.77 -14.19 10.61
CA GLU A 389 31.20 -12.83 10.98
C GLU A 389 31.08 -11.87 9.79
N GLU A 390 31.35 -12.34 8.58
CA GLU A 390 31.21 -11.65 7.29
C GLU A 390 29.78 -11.69 6.70
N GLY A 391 28.77 -12.07 7.49
CA GLY A 391 27.39 -12.17 7.03
C GLY A 391 26.66 -10.83 6.89
N ILE A 392 27.18 -9.76 7.51
CA ILE A 392 26.64 -8.40 7.41
C ILE A 392 27.82 -7.42 7.26
N GLU A 393 27.83 -6.69 6.15
CA GLU A 393 28.81 -5.65 5.82
C GLU A 393 28.16 -4.27 5.92
N VAL A 394 28.91 -3.28 6.39
CA VAL A 394 28.48 -1.87 6.41
C VAL A 394 29.31 -1.11 5.40
N ILE A 395 28.66 -0.61 4.35
CA ILE A 395 29.32 0.13 3.28
C ILE A 395 28.98 1.62 3.38
N PRO A 396 29.94 2.51 3.68
CA PRO A 396 29.74 3.95 3.58
C PRO A 396 29.57 4.37 2.13
N THR A 397 28.55 5.17 1.83
CA THR A 397 28.23 5.60 0.45
C THR A 397 28.39 7.10 0.24
N ALA A 398 28.66 7.86 1.32
CA ALA A 398 28.79 9.32 1.32
C ALA A 398 27.56 10.09 0.78
N GLN A 399 26.39 9.46 0.64
CA GLN A 399 25.17 10.02 0.06
C GLN A 399 24.27 10.81 1.04
N HIS A 400 24.80 11.24 2.18
CA HIS A 400 24.00 11.79 3.30
C HIS A 400 23.13 12.99 2.90
N GLY A 401 23.63 13.84 2.00
CA GLY A 401 22.94 15.06 1.56
C GLY A 401 21.88 14.86 0.47
N ALA A 402 21.98 13.81 -0.35
CA ALA A 402 21.11 13.62 -1.51
C ALA A 402 19.88 12.73 -1.20
N HIS A 403 20.10 11.65 -0.44
CA HIS A 403 19.07 10.59 -0.29
C HIS A 403 18.71 10.25 1.16
N GLY A 404 19.36 10.88 2.16
CA GLY A 404 19.00 10.74 3.58
C GLY A 404 19.70 9.61 4.34
N TYR A 405 20.70 8.96 3.74
CA TYR A 405 21.52 7.91 4.37
C TYR A 405 23.01 8.07 4.02
N ALA A 406 23.91 7.65 4.92
CA ALA A 406 25.36 7.70 4.71
C ALA A 406 26.02 6.34 4.45
N ALA A 407 25.27 5.26 4.66
CA ALA A 407 25.76 3.91 4.53
C ALA A 407 24.61 2.95 4.23
N ILE A 408 24.97 1.81 3.66
CA ILE A 408 24.08 0.67 3.44
C ILE A 408 24.58 -0.53 4.23
N LEU A 409 23.66 -1.44 4.53
CA LEU A 409 23.94 -2.77 5.07
C LEU A 409 23.81 -3.76 3.93
N LEU A 410 24.79 -4.64 3.75
CA LEU A 410 24.74 -5.75 2.82
C LEU A 410 24.78 -7.04 3.62
N CYS A 411 23.88 -7.97 3.36
CA CYS A 411 23.79 -9.18 4.17
C CYS A 411 23.52 -10.42 3.33
N ARG A 412 24.30 -11.47 3.66
CA ARG A 412 24.14 -12.84 3.17
C ARG A 412 23.98 -13.77 4.37
N ALA A 413 22.95 -14.60 4.35
CA ALA A 413 22.67 -15.53 5.43
C ALA A 413 22.12 -16.85 4.89
N ARG A 414 22.49 -17.97 5.51
CA ARG A 414 21.86 -19.27 5.22
C ARG A 414 20.91 -19.65 6.34
N ARG A 415 19.74 -20.15 5.96
CA ARG A 415 18.76 -20.64 6.91
C ARG A 415 19.25 -21.97 7.50
N ALA A 416 19.15 -22.11 8.82
CA ALA A 416 19.52 -23.33 9.54
C ALA A 416 18.60 -24.52 9.22
#